data_AF-A0A145M8T8-F1
#
_entry.id   AF-A0A145M8T8-F1
#
_cell.length_a   1.000
_cell.length_b   1.000
_cell.length_c   1.000
_cell.angle_alpha   90.00
_cell.angle_beta   90.00
_cell.angle_gamma   90.00
#
_symmetry.space_group_name_H-M   'P 1'
#
loop_
_entity.id
_entity.type
_entity.pdbx_description
1 polymer ?
#
loop_
_entity_poly.entity_id
_entity_poly.type
_entity_poly.pdbx_seq_one_letter_code
_entity_poly.pdbx_strand_id
1 'polypeptide(L)'
;MFIEKSDSFLELSSEVIFPEAANAAILKHDKWADVWETLTTDADLNYTDEKETVSLSSLVMSATSAIYQAITDGWTMCVGYSGGKDSHSLLHLFLMALIRAVRNGTNISEHHFIQMSDTLIENPEMHYQASQVLNQLRMFIAEHQLPVTVLVARPSLTQSWVGRILTGRGLPTWTNSSTRQCSTDYKIAPLRQAKARYLKNAPASVRSRVCLMLGSRDDESARRAGNILKMGGQARKVTLTEHGGELYPVKEWRTQDIWSFLMACGSESRFPLPSFMPDNFSLATLYKDATGECIWSPEKPTRTSACGARYGCSLTLVFMYLELNSTFLFLEFKLFIVIERYPFNVQQAC
;
A
#
# COMPACT_ATOMS: atom_id res chain seq x y z
N MET A 1 22.51 4.91 33.65
CA MET A 1 23.12 4.80 32.31
C MET A 1 21.97 4.74 31.31
N PHE A 2 21.45 5.90 30.94
CA PHE A 2 20.37 6.03 29.96
C PHE A 2 21.02 6.06 28.59
N ILE A 3 20.71 5.07 27.76
CA ILE A 3 21.11 5.06 26.35
C ILE A 3 20.06 5.90 25.62
N GLU A 4 20.36 7.18 25.40
CA GLU A 4 19.67 7.96 24.39
C GLU A 4 20.03 7.37 23.02
N LYS A 5 19.09 6.66 22.40
CA LYS A 5 19.09 6.51 20.94
C LYS A 5 18.49 7.80 20.38
N SER A 6 19.35 8.69 19.91
CA SER A 6 18.95 9.76 19.01
C SER A 6 18.60 9.12 17.66
N ASP A 7 17.30 8.93 17.40
CA ASP A 7 16.81 8.66 16.06
C ASP A 7 17.00 9.94 15.23
N SER A 8 18.12 10.03 14.53
CA SER A 8 18.35 11.03 13.50
C SER A 8 17.43 10.75 12.31
N PHE A 9 16.22 11.30 12.39
CA PHE A 9 15.31 11.42 11.27
C PHE A 9 15.96 12.29 10.19
N LEU A 10 16.43 11.65 9.11
CA LEU A 10 16.93 12.35 7.93
C LEU A 10 15.79 13.16 7.30
N GLU A 11 15.88 14.49 7.47
CA GLU A 11 15.23 15.45 6.59
C GLU A 11 15.62 15.15 5.13
N LEU A 12 14.64 15.24 4.22
CA LEU A 12 14.86 15.16 2.78
C LEU A 12 15.87 16.24 2.38
N SER A 13 17.10 15.83 2.04
CA SER A 13 18.08 16.69 1.40
C SER A 13 17.48 17.26 0.11
N SER A 14 17.67 18.57 -0.10
CA SER A 14 17.09 19.33 -1.23
C SER A 14 17.66 18.96 -2.60
N GLU A 15 18.56 18.00 -2.68
CA GLU A 15 19.14 17.48 -3.92
C GLU A 15 18.92 15.97 -3.99
N VAL A 16 18.00 15.57 -4.88
CA VAL A 16 17.85 14.17 -5.30
C VAL A 16 18.94 13.92 -6.36
N ILE A 17 20.01 13.24 -5.95
CA ILE A 17 21.06 12.79 -6.86
C ILE A 17 20.57 11.52 -7.56
N PHE A 18 20.37 11.59 -8.87
CA PHE A 18 20.02 10.43 -9.69
C PHE A 18 21.31 9.64 -9.98
N PRO A 19 21.39 8.34 -9.62
CA PRO A 19 22.51 7.52 -10.05
C PRO A 19 22.45 7.29 -11.56
N GLU A 20 23.60 7.39 -12.24
CA GLU A 20 23.74 7.07 -13.66
C GLU A 20 23.80 5.53 -13.81
N ALA A 21 22.74 4.93 -14.35
CA ALA A 21 22.65 3.46 -14.46
C ALA A 21 23.32 2.94 -15.74
N ALA A 22 24.19 1.94 -15.56
CA ALA A 22 24.82 1.18 -16.62
C ALA A 22 23.80 0.26 -17.32
N ASN A 23 23.52 0.54 -18.60
CA ASN A 23 22.64 -0.25 -19.46
C ASN A 23 23.31 -1.56 -19.91
N ALA A 24 23.37 -2.56 -19.03
CA ALA A 24 23.70 -3.94 -19.40
C ALA A 24 22.63 -4.90 -18.87
N ALA A 25 22.22 -5.88 -19.69
CA ALA A 25 21.33 -6.94 -19.24
C ALA A 25 22.02 -7.75 -18.12
N ILE A 26 21.58 -7.58 -16.88
CA ILE A 26 22.14 -8.30 -15.73
C ILE A 26 21.48 -9.69 -15.66
N LEU A 27 22.17 -10.71 -16.17
CA LEU A 27 21.84 -12.11 -15.91
C LEU A 27 22.20 -12.44 -14.44
N LYS A 28 21.24 -12.28 -13.54
CA LYS A 28 21.31 -12.78 -12.15
C LYS A 28 20.49 -14.06 -12.05
N HIS A 29 21.13 -15.15 -11.67
CA HIS A 29 20.46 -16.39 -11.26
C HIS A 29 19.95 -16.19 -9.83
N ASP A 30 18.73 -15.68 -9.73
CA ASP A 30 18.02 -15.49 -8.47
C ASP A 30 16.51 -15.73 -8.66
N LYS A 31 15.80 -15.79 -7.54
CA LYS A 31 14.36 -16.04 -7.52
C LYS A 31 13.52 -15.07 -8.37
N TRP A 32 14.03 -13.87 -8.65
CA TRP A 32 13.36 -12.89 -9.50
C TRP A 32 13.48 -13.20 -10.98
N ALA A 33 14.54 -13.90 -11.41
CA ALA A 33 14.65 -14.46 -12.76
C ALA A 33 13.81 -15.73 -12.90
N ASP A 34 13.88 -16.61 -11.89
CA ASP A 34 13.28 -17.94 -11.94
C ASP A 34 11.74 -17.90 -11.82
N VAL A 35 11.18 -16.80 -11.31
CA VAL A 35 9.73 -16.66 -11.07
C VAL A 35 8.86 -16.98 -12.30
N TRP A 36 9.33 -16.70 -13.51
CA TRP A 36 8.58 -16.97 -14.75
C TRP A 36 8.51 -18.46 -15.07
N GLU A 37 9.58 -19.18 -14.77
CA GLU A 37 9.60 -20.64 -14.85
C GLU A 37 8.74 -21.23 -13.73
N THR A 38 8.89 -20.77 -12.49
CA THR A 38 8.07 -21.21 -11.35
C THR A 38 6.57 -21.02 -11.61
N LEU A 39 6.15 -19.88 -12.15
CA LEU A 39 4.76 -19.65 -12.54
C LEU A 39 4.27 -20.67 -13.57
N THR A 40 5.14 -21.21 -14.42
CA THR A 40 4.77 -22.21 -15.42
C THR A 40 4.77 -23.63 -14.88
N THR A 41 5.67 -23.95 -13.94
CA THR A 41 5.97 -25.33 -13.52
C THR A 41 5.39 -25.72 -12.16
N ASP A 42 5.17 -24.77 -11.25
CA ASP A 42 4.70 -25.04 -9.90
C ASP A 42 3.26 -25.56 -9.90
N ALA A 43 3.06 -26.75 -9.33
CA ALA A 43 1.78 -27.45 -9.36
C ALA A 43 0.70 -26.74 -8.51
N ASP A 44 1.10 -26.15 -7.38
CA ASP A 44 0.16 -25.50 -6.46
C ASP A 44 -0.30 -24.14 -7.02
N LEU A 45 0.61 -23.37 -7.63
CA LEU A 45 0.28 -22.11 -8.30
C LEU A 45 -0.60 -22.32 -9.55
N ASN A 46 -0.47 -23.47 -10.20
CA ASN A 46 -1.25 -23.84 -11.39
C ASN A 46 -2.50 -24.68 -11.08
N TYR A 47 -2.75 -24.98 -9.81
CA TYR A 47 -3.96 -25.70 -9.41
C TYR A 47 -5.22 -24.90 -9.80
N THR A 48 -6.22 -25.63 -10.28
CA THR A 48 -7.56 -25.11 -10.59
C THR A 48 -8.61 -26.09 -10.08
N ASP A 49 -9.73 -25.56 -9.57
CA ASP A 49 -10.88 -26.35 -9.13
C ASP A 49 -12.02 -26.22 -10.16
N GLU A 50 -13.01 -27.12 -10.13
CA GLU A 50 -14.18 -27.09 -11.01
C GLU A 50 -14.94 -25.74 -10.96
N LYS A 51 -14.82 -25.00 -9.85
CA LYS A 51 -15.43 -23.68 -9.63
C LYS A 51 -14.50 -22.51 -9.96
N GLU A 52 -13.20 -22.74 -10.10
CA GLU A 52 -12.17 -21.73 -10.31
C GLU A 52 -11.31 -22.10 -11.52
N THR A 53 -11.75 -21.63 -12.69
CA THR A 53 -11.14 -21.96 -13.98
C THR A 53 -9.84 -21.18 -14.27
N VAL A 54 -9.42 -20.29 -13.37
CA VAL A 54 -8.23 -19.44 -13.53
C VAL A 54 -7.28 -19.71 -12.38
N SER A 55 -6.08 -20.18 -12.67
CA SER A 55 -5.05 -20.44 -11.66
C SER A 55 -4.45 -19.14 -11.12
N LEU A 56 -3.88 -19.21 -9.91
CA LEU A 56 -3.16 -18.09 -9.31
C LEU A 56 -2.01 -17.63 -10.20
N SER A 57 -1.29 -18.59 -10.81
CA SER A 57 -0.24 -18.29 -11.78
C SER A 57 -0.76 -17.44 -12.95
N SER A 58 -1.90 -17.80 -13.55
CA SER A 58 -2.50 -17.06 -14.66
C SER A 58 -2.85 -15.61 -14.27
N LEU A 59 -3.37 -15.41 -13.06
CA LEU A 59 -3.64 -14.07 -12.51
C LEU A 59 -2.36 -13.24 -12.35
N VAL A 60 -1.31 -13.83 -11.76
CA VAL A 60 0.00 -13.19 -11.58
C VAL A 60 0.64 -12.84 -12.93
N MET A 61 0.65 -13.78 -13.88
CA MET A 61 1.17 -13.57 -15.23
C MET A 61 0.41 -12.47 -15.97
N SER A 62 -0.93 -12.45 -15.89
CA SER A 62 -1.75 -11.41 -16.52
C SER A 62 -1.47 -10.04 -15.91
N ALA A 63 -1.41 -9.93 -14.59
CA ALA A 63 -1.18 -8.66 -13.91
C ALA A 63 0.23 -8.13 -14.15
N THR A 64 1.26 -8.97 -14.02
CA THR A 64 2.65 -8.58 -14.27
C THR A 64 2.90 -8.25 -15.74
N SER A 65 2.28 -8.95 -16.68
CA SER A 65 2.38 -8.63 -18.11
C SER A 65 1.76 -7.27 -18.44
N ALA A 66 0.61 -6.93 -17.84
CA ALA A 66 -0.02 -5.62 -18.01
C ALA A 66 0.86 -4.48 -17.46
N ILE A 67 1.48 -4.68 -16.30
CA ILE A 67 2.41 -3.72 -15.71
C ILE A 67 3.68 -3.60 -16.55
N TYR A 68 4.26 -4.73 -16.98
CA TYR A 68 5.45 -4.76 -17.83
C TYR A 68 5.19 -4.01 -19.14
N GLN A 69 4.06 -4.28 -19.81
CA GLN A 69 3.68 -3.57 -21.03
C GLN A 69 3.59 -2.06 -20.80
N ALA A 70 2.95 -1.63 -19.71
CA ALA A 70 2.85 -0.20 -19.39
C ALA A 70 4.24 0.44 -19.17
N ILE A 71 5.14 -0.25 -18.47
CA ILE A 71 6.53 0.19 -18.28
C ILE A 71 7.24 0.32 -19.64
N THR A 72 7.15 -0.70 -20.49
CA THR A 72 7.81 -0.70 -21.82
C THR A 72 7.18 0.26 -22.82
N ASP A 73 5.91 0.63 -22.63
CA ASP A 73 5.24 1.69 -23.38
C ASP A 73 5.71 3.10 -22.95
N GLY A 74 6.66 3.20 -22.03
CA GLY A 74 7.24 4.46 -21.57
C GLY A 74 6.37 5.21 -20.56
N TRP A 75 5.55 4.49 -19.78
CA TRP A 75 4.86 5.09 -18.64
C TRP A 75 5.77 5.16 -17.41
N THR A 76 5.80 6.32 -16.76
CA THR A 76 6.35 6.46 -15.41
C THR A 76 5.32 5.97 -14.40
N MET A 77 5.51 4.74 -13.93
CA MET A 77 4.65 4.12 -12.93
C MET A 77 4.71 4.82 -11.56
N CYS A 78 3.53 5.12 -11.03
CA CYS A 78 3.27 5.68 -9.72
C CYS A 78 2.44 4.68 -8.91
N VAL A 79 3.05 3.97 -7.96
CA VAL A 79 2.36 2.92 -7.18
C VAL A 79 1.68 3.56 -5.97
N GLY A 80 0.36 3.50 -5.89
CA GLY A 80 -0.39 3.90 -4.69
C GLY A 80 -0.30 2.83 -3.60
N TYR A 81 0.50 3.08 -2.55
CA TYR A 81 0.71 2.16 -1.45
C TYR A 81 0.04 2.66 -0.16
N SER A 82 -0.75 1.80 0.49
CA SER A 82 -1.48 2.16 1.72
C SER A 82 -1.16 1.26 2.91
N GLY A 83 -0.22 0.32 2.78
CA GLY A 83 0.08 -0.67 3.83
C GLY A 83 -0.97 -1.77 3.98
N GLY A 84 -2.00 -1.82 3.12
CA GLY A 84 -3.03 -2.86 3.15
C GLY A 84 -2.76 -3.97 2.15
N LYS A 85 -3.40 -5.14 2.35
CA LYS A 85 -3.19 -6.37 1.54
C LYS A 85 -3.23 -6.16 0.03
N ASP A 86 -4.20 -5.37 -0.46
CA ASP A 86 -4.40 -5.19 -1.90
C ASP A 86 -3.31 -4.31 -2.52
N SER A 87 -2.94 -3.22 -1.82
CA SER A 87 -1.81 -2.35 -2.23
C SER A 87 -0.45 -3.03 -2.09
N HIS A 88 -0.32 -3.95 -1.14
CA HIS A 88 0.88 -4.74 -0.92
C HIS A 88 1.06 -5.79 -2.01
N SER A 89 -0.02 -6.43 -2.45
CA SER A 89 -0.01 -7.34 -3.60
C SER A 89 0.38 -6.60 -4.88
N LEU A 90 -0.18 -5.41 -5.11
CA LEU A 90 0.22 -4.56 -6.24
C LEU A 90 1.71 -4.21 -6.21
N LEU A 91 2.28 -3.93 -5.04
CA LEU A 91 3.70 -3.62 -4.89
C LEU A 91 4.58 -4.81 -5.32
N HIS A 92 4.28 -6.03 -4.88
CA HIS A 92 4.99 -7.24 -5.30
C HIS A 92 4.92 -7.44 -6.82
N LEU A 93 3.71 -7.37 -7.40
CA LEU A 93 3.50 -7.49 -8.84
C LEU A 93 4.27 -6.43 -9.64
N PHE A 94 4.30 -5.19 -9.14
CA PHE A 94 5.08 -4.11 -9.76
C PHE A 94 6.58 -4.39 -9.73
N LEU A 95 7.13 -4.84 -8.59
CA LEU A 95 8.55 -5.16 -8.49
C LEU A 95 8.94 -6.31 -9.42
N MET A 96 8.12 -7.36 -9.52
CA MET A 96 8.34 -8.46 -10.48
C MET A 96 8.44 -7.95 -11.92
N ALA A 97 7.50 -7.09 -12.34
CA ALA A 97 7.49 -6.52 -13.68
C ALA A 97 8.65 -5.52 -13.90
N LEU A 98 8.96 -4.68 -12.92
CA LEU A 98 10.03 -3.68 -13.00
C LEU A 98 11.40 -4.37 -13.14
N ILE A 99 11.68 -5.37 -12.30
CA ILE A 99 12.95 -6.10 -12.33
C ILE A 99 13.13 -6.81 -13.67
N ARG A 100 12.06 -7.42 -14.20
CA ARG A 100 12.08 -8.00 -15.55
C ARG A 100 12.43 -6.95 -16.61
N ALA A 101 11.82 -5.76 -16.55
CA ALA A 101 12.08 -4.69 -17.52
C ALA A 101 13.52 -4.16 -17.45
N VAL A 102 14.03 -3.94 -16.23
CA VAL A 102 15.42 -3.52 -15.98
C VAL A 102 16.41 -4.57 -16.51
N ARG A 103 16.20 -5.86 -16.18
CA ARG A 103 17.12 -6.94 -16.59
C ARG A 103 17.10 -7.21 -18.08
N ASN A 104 15.96 -6.99 -18.73
CA ASN A 104 15.87 -7.10 -20.19
C ASN A 104 16.58 -5.94 -20.92
N GLY A 105 17.13 -4.96 -20.21
CA GLY A 105 17.78 -3.78 -20.81
C GLY A 105 16.81 -2.91 -21.61
N THR A 106 15.52 -2.94 -21.26
CA THR A 106 14.52 -2.12 -21.95
C THR A 106 14.69 -0.67 -21.53
N ASN A 107 14.57 0.28 -22.47
CA ASN A 107 14.57 1.69 -22.12
C ASN A 107 13.27 2.02 -21.34
N ILE A 108 13.40 2.23 -20.04
CA ILE A 108 12.30 2.50 -19.12
C ILE A 108 12.50 3.85 -18.43
N SER A 109 11.49 4.28 -17.68
CA SER A 109 11.56 5.56 -16.97
C SER A 109 12.40 5.44 -15.69
N GLU A 110 13.43 6.27 -15.55
CA GLU A 110 14.26 6.37 -14.32
C GLU A 110 13.54 7.02 -13.11
N HIS A 111 12.29 7.45 -13.30
CA HIS A 111 11.53 8.22 -12.31
C HIS A 111 10.31 7.47 -11.76
N HIS A 112 10.30 6.13 -11.76
CA HIS A 112 9.20 5.42 -11.10
C HIS A 112 9.14 5.78 -9.62
N PHE A 113 7.95 5.78 -9.04
CA PHE A 113 7.83 6.08 -7.61
C PHE A 113 6.67 5.37 -6.94
N ILE A 114 6.89 5.02 -5.68
CA ILE A 114 5.88 4.47 -4.78
C ILE A 114 5.45 5.60 -3.86
N GLN A 115 4.16 5.89 -3.80
CA GLN A 115 3.63 6.95 -2.96
C GLN A 115 2.78 6.38 -1.82
N MET A 116 3.05 6.82 -0.61
CA MET A 116 2.29 6.49 0.59
C MET A 116 1.96 7.77 1.36
N SER A 117 0.74 7.84 1.89
CA SER A 117 0.38 8.89 2.83
C SER A 117 0.52 8.39 4.26
N ASP A 118 1.42 9.01 5.02
CA ASP A 118 1.51 8.86 6.46
C ASP A 118 0.61 9.92 7.09
N THR A 119 -0.57 9.49 7.54
CA THR A 119 -1.57 10.40 8.12
C THR A 119 -1.20 10.87 9.53
N LEU A 120 -0.16 10.30 10.16
CA LEU A 120 0.23 10.55 11.55
C LEU A 120 -0.84 10.15 12.58
N ILE A 121 -1.95 9.55 12.13
CA ILE A 121 -3.11 9.20 12.96
C ILE A 121 -3.59 7.78 12.67
N GLU A 122 -2.78 6.95 12.00
CA GLU A 122 -3.08 5.54 11.80
C GLU A 122 -3.04 4.77 13.13
N ASN A 123 -3.56 3.54 13.13
CA ASN A 123 -3.31 2.60 14.22
C ASN A 123 -1.78 2.43 14.39
N PRO A 124 -1.21 2.53 15.62
CA PRO A 124 0.22 2.37 15.86
C PRO A 124 0.81 1.07 15.29
N GLU A 125 0.06 -0.04 15.34
CA GLU A 125 0.49 -1.32 14.79
C GLU A 125 0.55 -1.29 13.26
N MET A 126 -0.46 -0.71 12.61
CA MET A 126 -0.45 -0.47 11.16
C MET A 126 0.70 0.46 10.74
N HIS A 127 0.96 1.50 11.53
CA HIS A 127 2.05 2.44 11.28
C HIS A 127 3.42 1.76 11.42
N TYR A 128 3.61 0.94 12.46
CA TYR A 128 4.81 0.16 12.67
C TYR A 128 5.03 -0.83 11.51
N GLN A 129 4.00 -1.60 11.16
CA GLN A 129 4.04 -2.55 10.05
C GLN A 129 4.41 -1.85 8.73
N ALA A 130 3.76 -0.72 8.41
CA ALA A 130 4.06 0.03 7.21
C ALA A 130 5.50 0.58 7.20
N SER A 131 6.00 1.03 8.35
CA SER A 131 7.38 1.52 8.49
C SER A 131 8.41 0.41 8.26
N GLN A 132 8.18 -0.79 8.80
CA GLN A 132 9.05 -1.95 8.56
C GLN A 132 9.08 -2.33 7.08
N VAL A 133 7.92 -2.37 6.42
CA VAL A 133 7.82 -2.66 4.99
C VAL A 133 8.59 -1.62 4.17
N LEU A 134 8.40 -0.33 4.43
CA LEU A 134 9.08 0.72 3.69
C LEU A 134 10.61 0.69 3.90
N ASN A 135 11.09 0.31 5.08
CA ASN A 135 12.51 0.18 5.34
C ASN A 135 13.12 -0.96 4.51
N GLN A 136 12.52 -2.16 4.55
CA GLN A 136 12.96 -3.30 3.74
C GLN A 136 12.90 -3.01 2.25
N LEU A 137 11.84 -2.34 1.80
CA LEU A 137 11.69 -1.91 0.41
C LEU A 137 12.82 -0.95 -0.02
N ARG A 138 13.19 0.04 0.81
CA ARG A 138 14.29 0.96 0.48
C ARG A 138 15.64 0.24 0.41
N MET A 139 15.90 -0.68 1.32
CA MET A 139 17.11 -1.52 1.29
C MET A 139 17.18 -2.33 0.00
N PHE A 140 16.07 -2.99 -0.36
CA PHE A 140 15.95 -3.77 -1.58
C PHE A 140 16.16 -2.93 -2.85
N ILE A 141 15.55 -1.74 -2.92
CA ILE A 141 15.73 -0.81 -4.04
C ILE A 141 17.20 -0.41 -4.20
N ALA A 142 17.88 -0.11 -3.09
CA ALA A 142 19.30 0.28 -3.10
C ALA A 142 20.21 -0.89 -3.51
N GLU A 143 19.98 -2.07 -2.95
CA GLU A 143 20.74 -3.29 -3.26
C GLU A 143 20.62 -3.69 -4.74
N HIS A 144 19.42 -3.58 -5.31
CA HIS A 144 19.15 -3.94 -6.69
C HIS A 144 19.27 -2.76 -7.67
N GLN A 145 19.63 -1.57 -7.20
CA GLN A 145 19.75 -0.34 -8.00
C GLN A 145 18.52 -0.08 -8.88
N LEU A 146 17.33 -0.27 -8.30
CA LEU A 146 16.08 -0.16 -9.06
C LEU A 146 15.73 1.31 -9.32
N PRO A 147 15.23 1.66 -10.52
CA PRO A 147 14.87 3.03 -10.88
C PRO A 147 13.51 3.44 -10.29
N VAL A 148 13.36 3.31 -8.97
CA VAL A 148 12.14 3.63 -8.23
C VAL A 148 12.42 4.35 -6.92
N THR A 149 11.69 5.42 -6.65
CA THR A 149 11.80 6.21 -5.41
C THR A 149 10.60 5.98 -4.49
N VAL A 150 10.82 5.89 -3.17
CA VAL A 150 9.74 5.82 -2.17
C VAL A 150 9.41 7.23 -1.65
N LEU A 151 8.21 7.72 -1.93
CA LEU A 151 7.67 8.99 -1.46
C LEU A 151 6.69 8.77 -0.30
N VAL A 152 7.03 9.31 0.88
CA VAL A 152 6.14 9.34 2.04
C VAL A 152 5.64 10.76 2.23
N ALA A 153 4.34 10.97 2.04
CA ALA A 153 3.70 12.26 2.22
C ALA A 153 3.09 12.37 3.60
N ARG A 154 3.32 13.50 4.28
CA ARG A 154 2.74 13.82 5.59
C ARG A 154 1.94 15.11 5.49
N PRO A 155 0.79 15.22 6.18
CA PRO A 155 0.10 16.48 6.31
C PRO A 155 0.98 17.47 7.07
N SER A 156 0.97 18.73 6.63
CA SER A 156 1.56 19.82 7.39
C SER A 156 0.75 20.06 8.68
N LEU A 157 1.37 20.74 9.66
CA LEU A 157 0.67 21.10 10.90
C LEU A 157 -0.63 21.88 10.62
N THR A 158 -0.64 22.76 9.62
CA THR A 158 -1.83 23.54 9.24
C THR A 158 -2.91 22.73 8.53
N GLN A 159 -2.56 21.57 7.96
CA GLN A 159 -3.50 20.59 7.40
C GLN A 159 -4.02 19.59 8.45
N SER A 160 -3.30 19.43 9.57
CA SER A 160 -3.79 18.63 10.67
C SER A 160 -5.07 19.23 11.25
N TRP A 161 -5.96 18.37 11.73
CA TRP A 161 -7.18 18.75 12.45
C TRP A 161 -6.84 19.71 13.59
N VAL A 162 -5.86 19.36 14.44
CA VAL A 162 -5.44 20.20 15.58
C VAL A 162 -5.01 21.58 15.09
N GLY A 163 -4.08 21.66 14.14
CA GLY A 163 -3.61 22.94 13.64
C GLY A 163 -4.71 23.75 12.96
N ARG A 164 -5.60 23.12 12.20
CA ARG A 164 -6.71 23.82 11.55
C ARG A 164 -7.71 24.40 12.54
N ILE A 165 -8.11 23.62 13.55
CA ILE A 165 -9.10 24.06 14.55
C ILE A 165 -8.50 25.14 15.45
N LEU A 166 -7.30 24.90 16.01
CA LEU A 166 -6.70 25.82 16.98
C LEU A 166 -6.26 27.15 16.36
N THR A 167 -5.99 27.19 15.06
CA THR A 167 -5.66 28.44 14.35
C THR A 167 -6.88 29.15 13.77
N GLY A 168 -8.09 28.64 13.99
CA GLY A 168 -9.34 29.23 13.47
C GLY A 168 -9.51 29.11 11.94
N ARG A 169 -8.70 28.28 11.27
CA ARG A 169 -8.74 28.09 9.80
C ARG A 169 -9.87 27.16 9.34
N GLY A 170 -10.56 26.51 10.27
CA GLY A 170 -11.73 25.72 9.98
C GLY A 170 -12.41 25.19 11.23
N LEU A 171 -13.65 24.73 11.06
CA LEU A 171 -14.45 24.15 12.14
C LEU A 171 -14.19 22.63 12.25
N PRO A 172 -14.50 21.96 13.36
CA PRO A 172 -14.50 20.50 13.40
C PRO A 172 -15.34 19.93 12.23
N THR A 173 -15.09 18.69 11.81
CA THR A 173 -15.97 18.03 10.84
C THR A 173 -16.76 16.98 11.60
N TRP A 174 -18.08 17.08 11.53
CA TRP A 174 -19.00 16.16 12.20
C TRP A 174 -19.21 14.89 11.38
N THR A 175 -19.63 13.81 12.04
CA THR A 175 -19.83 12.48 11.46
C THR A 175 -20.86 12.44 10.32
N ASN A 176 -21.82 13.38 10.33
CA ASN A 176 -22.85 13.55 9.31
C ASN A 176 -22.41 14.43 8.11
N SER A 177 -21.18 14.94 8.12
CA SER A 177 -20.68 15.77 7.03
C SER A 177 -20.48 14.96 5.75
N SER A 178 -20.94 15.50 4.63
CA SER A 178 -20.62 14.96 3.30
C SER A 178 -19.13 15.13 2.95
N THR A 179 -18.44 16.06 3.60
CA THR A 179 -17.02 16.33 3.36
C THR A 179 -16.15 15.34 4.13
N ARG A 180 -15.49 14.44 3.41
CA ARG A 180 -14.51 13.50 3.96
C ARG A 180 -13.17 14.20 4.17
N GLN A 181 -13.13 15.07 5.17
CA GLN A 181 -12.00 15.95 5.40
C GLN A 181 -10.70 15.17 5.64
N CYS A 182 -10.71 14.13 6.49
CA CYS A 182 -9.52 13.32 6.74
C CYS A 182 -8.97 12.69 5.44
N SER A 183 -9.84 12.21 4.54
CA SER A 183 -9.37 11.67 3.25
C SER A 183 -8.73 12.75 2.37
N THR A 184 -9.25 13.97 2.41
CA THR A 184 -8.74 15.07 1.58
C THR A 184 -7.45 15.64 2.14
N ASP A 185 -7.46 16.04 3.41
CA ASP A 185 -6.38 16.82 4.02
C ASP A 185 -5.20 15.95 4.47
N TYR A 186 -5.46 14.71 4.86
CA TYR A 186 -4.42 13.82 5.39
C TYR A 186 -3.91 12.81 4.35
N LYS A 187 -4.70 12.49 3.31
CA LYS A 187 -4.31 11.52 2.28
C LYS A 187 -4.07 12.18 0.93
N ILE A 188 -5.11 12.77 0.33
CA ILE A 188 -5.05 13.23 -1.06
C ILE A 188 -4.16 14.46 -1.23
N ALA A 189 -4.33 15.50 -0.41
CA ALA A 189 -3.59 16.75 -0.57
C ALA A 189 -2.08 16.60 -0.31
N PRO A 190 -1.62 15.92 0.76
CA PRO A 190 -0.19 15.69 0.97
C PRO A 190 0.44 14.88 -0.17
N LEU A 191 -0.24 13.81 -0.63
CA LEU A 191 0.24 13.00 -1.76
C LEU A 191 0.36 13.83 -3.04
N ARG A 192 -0.65 14.64 -3.37
CA ARG A 192 -0.62 15.53 -4.54
C ARG A 192 0.56 16.51 -4.47
N GLN A 193 0.82 17.08 -3.30
CA GLN A 193 1.97 17.98 -3.12
C GLN A 193 3.30 17.25 -3.23
N ALA A 194 3.44 16.06 -2.63
CA ALA A 194 4.66 15.25 -2.72
C ALA A 194 4.94 14.83 -4.17
N LYS A 195 3.92 14.35 -4.90
CA LYS A 195 3.99 14.04 -6.33
C LYS A 195 4.41 15.25 -7.16
N ALA A 196 3.79 16.40 -6.93
CA ALA A 196 4.12 17.63 -7.66
C ALA A 196 5.56 18.09 -7.39
N ARG A 197 6.05 18.00 -6.15
CA ARG A 197 7.45 18.31 -5.81
C ARG A 197 8.43 17.36 -6.48
N TYR A 198 8.17 16.06 -6.43
CA TYR A 198 9.02 15.04 -7.05
C TYR A 198 9.14 15.23 -8.56
N LEU A 199 8.01 15.51 -9.23
CA LEU A 199 7.96 15.69 -10.67
C LEU A 199 8.40 17.08 -11.15
N LYS A 200 8.61 18.06 -10.26
CA LYS A 200 8.88 19.46 -10.64
C LYS A 200 10.09 19.60 -11.57
N ASN A 201 11.15 18.86 -11.29
CA ASN A 201 12.41 18.90 -12.04
C ASN A 201 12.53 17.75 -13.06
N ALA A 202 11.51 16.89 -13.17
CA ALA A 202 11.51 15.79 -14.11
C ALA A 202 11.28 16.28 -15.56
N PRO A 203 11.86 15.61 -16.57
CA PRO A 203 11.63 15.91 -17.98
C PRO A 203 10.14 15.99 -18.35
N ALA A 204 9.79 16.80 -19.34
CA ALA A 204 8.40 16.94 -19.79
C ALA A 204 7.80 15.61 -20.28
N SER A 205 8.62 14.75 -20.90
CA SER A 205 8.25 13.39 -21.31
C SER A 205 7.72 12.57 -20.13
N VAL A 206 8.42 12.59 -19.00
CA VAL A 206 8.05 11.91 -17.74
C VAL A 206 6.78 12.51 -17.16
N ARG A 207 6.71 13.84 -17.03
CA ARG A 207 5.56 14.53 -16.44
C ARG A 207 4.25 14.26 -17.18
N SER A 208 4.31 14.13 -18.50
CA SER A 208 3.14 13.88 -19.36
C SER A 208 2.66 12.41 -19.34
N ARG A 209 3.51 11.46 -18.93
CA ARG A 209 3.24 10.02 -19.00
C ARG A 209 3.36 9.35 -17.62
N VAL A 210 2.70 9.91 -16.60
CA VAL A 210 2.62 9.27 -15.29
C VAL A 210 1.40 8.35 -15.22
N CYS A 211 1.60 7.08 -14.86
CA CYS A 211 0.52 6.10 -14.67
C CYS A 211 0.34 5.78 -13.18
N LEU A 212 -0.81 6.14 -12.61
CA LEU A 212 -1.18 5.77 -11.24
C LEU A 212 -1.70 4.33 -11.21
N MET A 213 -1.00 3.46 -10.49
CA MET A 213 -1.46 2.11 -10.21
C MET A 213 -2.15 2.02 -8.85
N LEU A 214 -3.32 1.37 -8.83
CA LEU A 214 -4.11 1.20 -7.62
C LEU A 214 -4.48 -0.26 -7.41
N GLY A 215 -4.37 -0.73 -6.17
CA GLY A 215 -4.80 -2.06 -5.74
C GLY A 215 -6.31 -2.16 -5.47
N SER A 216 -7.14 -1.33 -6.11
CA SER A 216 -8.60 -1.36 -5.87
C SER A 216 -9.25 -2.49 -6.67
N ARG A 217 -10.20 -3.20 -6.05
CA ARG A 217 -10.88 -4.38 -6.63
C ARG A 217 -12.38 -4.22 -6.69
N ASP A 218 -13.00 -4.87 -7.66
CA ASP A 218 -14.46 -4.89 -7.81
C ASP A 218 -15.13 -5.68 -6.67
N ASP A 219 -14.50 -6.78 -6.25
CA ASP A 219 -14.95 -7.66 -5.17
C ASP A 219 -14.85 -7.04 -3.76
N GLU A 220 -14.28 -5.83 -3.62
CA GLU A 220 -14.16 -5.20 -2.30
C GLU A 220 -15.47 -4.59 -1.80
N SER A 221 -16.23 -3.92 -2.69
CA SER A 221 -17.59 -3.45 -2.41
C SER A 221 -18.24 -2.90 -3.68
N ALA A 222 -19.59 -2.89 -3.73
CA ALA A 222 -20.35 -2.25 -4.80
C ALA A 222 -19.97 -0.78 -5.04
N ARG A 223 -19.61 -0.05 -3.96
CA ARG A 223 -19.15 1.34 -4.06
C ARG A 223 -17.76 1.44 -4.72
N ARG A 224 -16.84 0.52 -4.40
CA ARG A 224 -15.50 0.46 -5.00
C ARG A 224 -15.60 0.12 -6.49
N ALA A 225 -16.36 -0.92 -6.84
CA ALA A 225 -16.64 -1.29 -8.22
C ALA A 225 -17.23 -0.12 -9.02
N GLY A 226 -18.23 0.57 -8.46
CA GLY A 226 -18.83 1.75 -9.10
C GLY A 226 -17.85 2.91 -9.28
N ASN A 227 -16.90 3.11 -8.37
CA ASN A 227 -15.86 4.14 -8.52
C ASN A 227 -14.82 3.77 -9.59
N ILE A 228 -14.37 2.50 -9.61
CA ILE A 228 -13.43 2.01 -10.64
C ILE A 228 -14.06 2.16 -12.02
N LEU A 229 -15.34 1.79 -12.15
CA LEU A 229 -16.08 1.93 -13.40
C LEU A 229 -16.20 3.38 -13.85
N LYS A 230 -16.48 4.32 -12.93
CA LYS A 230 -16.54 5.77 -13.24
C LYS A 230 -15.22 6.33 -13.77
N MET A 231 -14.10 5.84 -13.24
CA MET A 231 -12.76 6.21 -13.70
C MET A 231 -12.33 5.46 -14.98
N GLY A 232 -13.17 4.55 -15.48
CA GLY A 232 -12.84 3.70 -16.62
C GLY A 232 -11.74 2.69 -16.34
N GLY A 233 -11.45 2.39 -15.06
CA GLY A 233 -10.29 1.61 -14.65
C GLY A 233 -10.27 0.19 -15.24
N GLN A 234 -9.12 -0.20 -15.80
CA GLN A 234 -8.90 -1.51 -16.42
C GLN A 234 -7.73 -2.25 -15.76
N ALA A 235 -7.80 -3.59 -15.78
CA ALA A 235 -6.74 -4.45 -15.24
C ALA A 235 -5.55 -4.61 -16.18
N ARG A 236 -5.83 -4.66 -17.50
CA ARG A 236 -4.86 -5.10 -18.51
C ARG A 236 -4.27 -3.97 -19.36
N LYS A 237 -4.85 -2.76 -19.28
CA LYS A 237 -4.46 -1.62 -20.12
C LYS A 237 -4.55 -0.32 -19.34
N VAL A 238 -3.60 0.58 -19.60
CA VAL A 238 -3.62 1.94 -19.04
C VAL A 238 -4.81 2.71 -19.61
N THR A 239 -5.63 3.26 -18.73
CA THR A 239 -6.73 4.16 -19.07
C THR A 239 -6.27 5.60 -18.92
N LEU A 240 -6.55 6.45 -19.90
CA LEU A 240 -6.22 7.88 -19.82
C LEU A 240 -7.31 8.62 -19.04
N THR A 241 -6.90 9.38 -18.03
CA THR A 241 -7.74 10.27 -17.24
C THR A 241 -7.22 11.70 -17.33
N GLU A 242 -7.96 12.67 -16.76
CA GLU A 242 -7.51 14.06 -16.64
C GLU A 242 -6.22 14.23 -15.80
N HIS A 243 -5.83 13.21 -15.04
CA HIS A 243 -4.69 13.25 -14.12
C HIS A 243 -3.50 12.39 -14.58
N GLY A 244 -3.58 11.80 -15.77
CA GLY A 244 -2.57 10.90 -16.34
C GLY A 244 -3.13 9.53 -16.69
N GLY A 245 -2.26 8.52 -16.73
CA GLY A 245 -2.70 7.13 -16.88
C GLY A 245 -3.18 6.54 -15.56
N GLU A 246 -4.11 5.59 -15.61
CA GLU A 246 -4.49 4.74 -14.48
C GLU A 246 -4.51 3.26 -14.88
N LEU A 247 -4.07 2.41 -13.95
CA LEU A 247 -4.05 0.95 -14.12
C LEU A 247 -4.44 0.26 -12.82
N TYR A 248 -5.25 -0.79 -12.90
CA TYR A 248 -5.78 -1.53 -11.75
C TYR A 248 -5.46 -3.03 -11.86
N PRO A 249 -4.18 -3.46 -11.75
CA PRO A 249 -3.75 -4.81 -12.12
C PRO A 249 -4.48 -5.95 -11.40
N VAL A 250 -4.96 -5.69 -10.18
CA VAL A 250 -5.67 -6.66 -9.34
C VAL A 250 -7.19 -6.45 -9.31
N LYS A 251 -7.75 -5.62 -10.20
CA LYS A 251 -9.18 -5.24 -10.21
C LYS A 251 -10.13 -6.43 -10.09
N GLU A 252 -9.84 -7.48 -10.84
CA GLU A 252 -10.67 -8.68 -11.00
C GLU A 252 -10.35 -9.77 -9.96
N TRP A 253 -9.37 -9.56 -9.09
CA TRP A 253 -8.93 -10.55 -8.09
C TRP A 253 -9.94 -10.64 -6.94
N ARG A 254 -10.13 -11.84 -6.43
CA ARG A 254 -10.88 -12.12 -5.20
C ARG A 254 -10.01 -11.89 -3.97
N THR A 255 -10.65 -11.82 -2.82
CA THR A 255 -9.92 -11.70 -1.55
C THR A 255 -9.02 -12.92 -1.28
N GLN A 256 -9.45 -14.11 -1.70
CA GLN A 256 -8.64 -15.32 -1.59
C GLN A 256 -7.40 -15.26 -2.49
N ASP A 257 -7.54 -14.83 -3.75
CA ASP A 257 -6.41 -14.68 -4.69
C ASP A 257 -5.31 -13.77 -4.12
N ILE A 258 -5.71 -12.66 -3.48
CA ILE A 258 -4.80 -11.72 -2.84
C ILE A 258 -4.02 -12.41 -1.72
N TRP A 259 -4.70 -13.14 -0.83
CA TRP A 259 -4.01 -13.82 0.27
C TRP A 259 -3.16 -14.98 -0.22
N SER A 260 -3.65 -15.81 -1.14
CA SER A 260 -2.88 -16.90 -1.74
C SER A 260 -1.60 -16.37 -2.39
N PHE A 261 -1.68 -15.24 -3.12
CA PHE A 261 -0.51 -14.58 -3.69
C PHE A 261 0.46 -14.09 -2.61
N LEU A 262 -0.01 -13.36 -1.60
CA LEU A 262 0.84 -12.86 -0.53
C LEU A 262 1.52 -13.97 0.27
N MET A 263 0.82 -15.09 0.51
CA MET A 263 1.37 -16.25 1.22
C MET A 263 2.31 -17.08 0.35
N ALA A 264 2.22 -16.96 -0.98
CA ALA A 264 3.19 -17.52 -1.91
C ALA A 264 4.46 -16.67 -2.05
N CYS A 265 4.44 -15.40 -1.61
CA CYS A 265 5.57 -14.46 -1.74
C CYS A 265 6.46 -14.44 -0.49
N GLY A 266 7.76 -14.68 -0.68
CA GLY A 266 8.77 -14.56 0.37
C GLY A 266 10.19 -14.62 -0.20
N SER A 267 11.20 -14.22 0.57
CA SER A 267 12.60 -14.27 0.11
C SER A 267 13.23 -15.66 0.30
N GLU A 268 12.71 -16.44 1.25
CA GLU A 268 13.17 -17.81 1.52
C GLU A 268 12.74 -18.81 0.44
N SER A 269 13.44 -19.96 0.37
CA SER A 269 13.21 -21.01 -0.63
C SER A 269 11.88 -21.75 -0.47
N ARG A 270 11.28 -21.74 0.73
CA ARG A 270 9.96 -22.38 0.98
C ARG A 270 8.80 -21.70 0.26
N PHE A 271 8.97 -20.45 -0.15
CA PHE A 271 7.96 -19.69 -0.88
C PHE A 271 8.22 -19.85 -2.38
N PRO A 272 7.22 -20.09 -3.22
CA PRO A 272 7.45 -20.21 -4.66
C PRO A 272 7.74 -18.85 -5.33
N LEU A 273 7.12 -17.76 -4.87
CA LEU A 273 7.25 -16.43 -5.49
C LEU A 273 8.26 -15.53 -4.74
N PRO A 274 8.99 -14.65 -5.46
CA PRO A 274 9.96 -13.75 -4.86
C PRO A 274 9.27 -12.61 -4.09
N SER A 275 10.00 -12.06 -3.12
CA SER A 275 9.58 -10.92 -2.31
C SER A 275 10.81 -10.14 -1.88
N PHE A 276 10.65 -8.84 -1.65
CA PHE A 276 11.68 -7.99 -1.04
C PHE A 276 11.75 -8.16 0.49
N MET A 277 10.86 -8.97 1.07
CA MET A 277 10.81 -9.30 2.51
C MET A 277 10.84 -10.83 2.72
N PRO A 278 11.21 -11.31 3.92
CA PRO A 278 11.19 -12.74 4.26
C PRO A 278 9.84 -13.42 4.02
N ASP A 279 8.76 -12.81 4.52
CA ASP A 279 7.39 -13.31 4.43
C ASP A 279 6.38 -12.18 4.59
N ASN A 280 5.09 -12.51 4.43
CA ASN A 280 3.96 -11.59 4.61
C ASN A 280 3.08 -11.96 5.82
N PHE A 281 3.55 -12.81 6.73
CA PHE A 281 2.74 -13.35 7.83
C PHE A 281 2.38 -12.28 8.86
N SER A 282 3.24 -11.30 9.10
CA SER A 282 2.91 -10.18 10.00
C SER A 282 1.69 -9.40 9.52
N LEU A 283 1.58 -9.18 8.21
CA LEU A 283 0.40 -8.55 7.60
C LEU A 283 -0.83 -9.46 7.69
N ALA A 284 -0.66 -10.76 7.49
CA ALA A 284 -1.75 -11.73 7.62
C ALA A 284 -2.31 -11.78 9.06
N THR A 285 -1.44 -11.88 10.07
CA THR A 285 -1.84 -11.86 11.49
C THR A 285 -2.61 -10.59 11.83
N LEU A 286 -2.13 -9.44 11.38
CA LEU A 286 -2.83 -8.17 11.52
C LEU A 286 -4.26 -8.29 10.95
N TYR A 287 -4.42 -8.67 9.68
CA TYR A 287 -5.77 -8.80 9.10
C TYR A 287 -6.66 -9.84 9.80
N LYS A 288 -6.09 -10.98 10.22
CA LYS A 288 -6.79 -12.01 10.99
C LYS A 288 -7.37 -11.43 12.28
N ASP A 289 -6.55 -10.71 13.04
CA ASP A 289 -6.92 -10.22 14.38
C ASP A 289 -7.99 -9.11 14.31
N ALA A 290 -7.99 -8.30 13.25
CA ALA A 290 -8.98 -7.23 13.10
C ALA A 290 -10.28 -7.65 12.42
N THR A 291 -10.18 -8.42 11.34
CA THR A 291 -11.33 -8.67 10.45
C THR A 291 -11.88 -10.09 10.57
N GLY A 292 -11.14 -11.01 11.21
CA GLY A 292 -11.48 -12.42 11.22
C GLY A 292 -11.40 -13.08 9.84
N GLU A 293 -10.71 -12.45 8.87
CA GLU A 293 -10.46 -13.07 7.56
C GLU A 293 -9.74 -14.40 7.75
N CYS A 294 -10.30 -15.48 7.19
CA CYS A 294 -9.68 -16.81 7.24
C CYS A 294 -8.62 -16.89 6.15
N ILE A 295 -7.36 -16.67 6.52
CA ILE A 295 -6.22 -16.58 5.58
C ILE A 295 -5.62 -17.97 5.30
N TRP A 296 -5.84 -18.95 6.19
CA TRP A 296 -5.22 -20.29 6.14
C TRP A 296 -6.17 -21.42 5.71
N SER A 297 -7.44 -21.14 5.44
CA SER A 297 -8.40 -22.16 4.98
C SER A 297 -9.22 -21.66 3.78
N PRO A 298 -9.39 -22.48 2.72
CA PRO A 298 -10.23 -22.16 1.57
C PRO A 298 -11.74 -22.21 1.88
N GLU A 299 -12.14 -22.64 3.08
CA GLU A 299 -13.56 -22.68 3.46
C GLU A 299 -14.09 -21.29 3.85
N LYS A 300 -15.27 -20.94 3.30
CA LYS A 300 -15.99 -19.71 3.66
C LYS A 300 -16.22 -19.69 5.17
N PRO A 301 -15.96 -18.57 5.86
CA PRO A 301 -16.20 -18.49 7.29
C PRO A 301 -17.68 -18.70 7.56
N THR A 302 -18.01 -19.72 8.36
CA THR A 302 -19.22 -19.67 9.18
C THR A 302 -19.07 -18.42 10.04
N ARG A 303 -19.98 -17.45 9.85
CA ARG A 303 -19.98 -16.17 10.58
C ARG A 303 -20.10 -16.44 12.08
N THR A 304 -18.98 -16.66 12.75
CA THR A 304 -18.86 -16.37 14.17
C THR A 304 -18.72 -14.86 14.27
N SER A 305 -19.47 -14.26 15.18
CA SER A 305 -19.56 -12.82 15.40
C SER A 305 -18.22 -12.25 15.85
N ALA A 306 -17.30 -12.03 14.91
CA ALA A 306 -16.11 -11.24 15.14
C ALA A 306 -16.54 -9.77 15.26
N CYS A 307 -16.26 -9.17 16.41
CA CYS A 307 -16.35 -7.72 16.59
C CYS A 307 -15.34 -7.09 15.62
N GLY A 308 -15.81 -6.68 14.44
CA GLY A 308 -14.95 -6.26 13.34
C GLY A 308 -14.24 -4.95 13.65
N ALA A 309 -13.03 -5.04 14.20
CA ALA A 309 -12.16 -3.88 14.33
C ALA A 309 -11.71 -3.47 12.93
N ARG A 310 -12.06 -2.26 12.50
CA ARG A 310 -11.55 -1.70 11.25
C ARG A 310 -10.24 -1.00 11.56
N TYR A 311 -9.21 -1.25 10.75
CA TYR A 311 -7.98 -0.45 10.71
C TYR A 311 -8.26 0.96 10.20
N GLY A 312 -8.96 1.74 11.01
CA GLY A 312 -9.21 3.16 10.84
C GLY A 312 -8.22 3.99 11.65
N CYS A 313 -8.27 5.30 11.45
CA CYS A 313 -7.43 6.24 12.19
C CYS A 313 -7.71 6.17 13.70
N SER A 314 -6.67 6.17 14.53
CA SER A 314 -6.72 6.07 16.00
C SER A 314 -7.57 7.18 16.64
N LEU A 315 -7.62 8.37 16.04
CA LEU A 315 -8.48 9.46 16.49
C LEU A 315 -9.98 9.19 16.29
N THR A 316 -10.36 8.34 15.33
CA THR A 316 -11.78 7.97 15.12
C THR A 316 -12.32 7.17 16.32
N LEU A 317 -11.45 6.39 16.99
CA LEU A 317 -11.80 5.66 18.20
C LEU A 317 -11.96 6.58 19.41
N VAL A 318 -11.15 7.64 19.51
CA VAL A 318 -11.19 8.59 20.64
C VAL A 318 -12.45 9.45 20.63
N PHE A 319 -12.94 9.86 19.46
CA PHE A 319 -14.16 10.68 19.38
C PHE A 319 -15.45 9.89 19.63
N MET A 320 -15.50 8.60 19.29
CA MET A 320 -16.68 7.77 19.57
C MET A 320 -16.87 7.54 21.08
N TYR A 321 -15.77 7.50 21.85
CA TYR A 321 -15.80 7.38 23.31
C TYR A 321 -16.27 8.66 24.00
N LEU A 322 -16.08 9.82 23.38
CA LEU A 322 -16.52 11.11 23.90
C LEU A 322 -18.03 11.37 23.68
N GLU A 323 -18.64 10.81 22.64
CA GLU A 323 -20.09 10.94 22.40
C GLU A 323 -20.94 10.09 23.36
N LEU A 324 -20.42 8.96 23.87
CA LEU A 324 -21.14 8.04 24.76
C LEU A 324 -21.20 8.45 26.24
N ASN A 325 -20.40 9.44 26.68
CA ASN A 325 -20.35 9.89 28.09
C ASN A 325 -20.62 11.40 28.24
N SER A 326 -21.64 11.90 27.53
CA SER A 326 -22.02 13.32 27.54
C SER A 326 -22.68 13.83 28.84
N THR A 327 -22.42 13.21 30.00
CA THR A 327 -23.00 13.67 31.29
C THR A 327 -22.02 13.83 32.44
N PHE A 328 -20.72 13.53 32.31
CA PHE A 328 -19.79 13.75 33.43
C PHE A 328 -18.47 14.41 33.00
N LEU A 329 -18.23 15.56 33.65
CA LEU A 329 -16.98 16.29 33.88
C LEU A 329 -16.51 17.34 32.85
N PHE A 330 -16.99 18.56 33.10
CA PHE A 330 -16.09 19.67 33.43
C PHE A 330 -15.06 19.25 34.51
N LEU A 331 -13.82 19.71 34.36
CA LEU A 331 -12.65 19.65 35.27
C LEU A 331 -11.55 18.61 34.98
N GLU A 332 -10.35 19.18 34.84
CA GLU A 332 -8.98 18.64 34.77
C GLU A 332 -8.53 17.91 33.49
N PHE A 333 -7.95 18.73 32.59
CA PHE A 333 -6.86 18.31 31.71
C PHE A 333 -5.68 17.78 32.55
N LYS A 334 -5.58 16.47 32.71
CA LYS A 334 -4.32 15.79 33.01
C LYS A 334 -4.09 14.70 31.97
N LEU A 335 -3.21 15.04 31.03
CA LEU A 335 -2.58 14.13 30.08
C LEU A 335 -1.84 13.03 30.87
N PHE A 336 -2.43 11.84 30.96
CA PHE A 336 -1.72 10.62 31.36
C PHE A 336 -1.79 9.63 30.20
N ILE A 337 -0.77 9.68 29.35
CA ILE A 337 -0.43 8.57 28.44
C ILE A 337 0.29 7.55 29.32
N VAL A 338 -0.42 6.53 29.80
CA VAL A 338 0.19 5.33 30.37
C VAL A 338 0.22 4.27 29.26
N ILE A 339 1.40 4.11 28.68
CA ILE A 339 1.75 2.92 27.89
C ILE A 339 2.02 1.81 28.90
N GLU A 340 1.01 1.00 29.21
CA GLU A 340 1.21 -0.29 29.88
C GLU A 340 0.74 -1.42 28.97
N ARG A 341 1.63 -2.39 28.78
CA ARG A 341 1.41 -3.66 28.08
C ARG A 341 0.36 -4.49 28.84
N TYR A 342 -0.91 -4.36 28.50
CA TYR A 342 -1.92 -5.39 28.75
C TYR A 342 -2.90 -5.46 27.56
N PRO A 343 -3.33 -6.67 27.15
CA PRO A 343 -4.28 -6.82 26.05
C PRO A 343 -5.63 -6.28 26.48
N PHE A 344 -6.09 -5.21 25.82
CA PHE A 344 -7.41 -4.64 26.06
C PHE A 344 -8.46 -5.58 25.45
N ASN A 345 -8.99 -6.48 26.29
CA ASN A 345 -10.02 -7.43 25.92
C ASN A 345 -11.39 -6.73 25.97
N VAL A 346 -11.94 -6.40 24.80
CA VAL A 346 -13.28 -5.78 24.66
C VAL A 346 -14.34 -6.86 24.85
N GLN A 347 -14.63 -7.23 26.10
CA GLN A 347 -15.68 -8.22 26.43
C GLN A 347 -16.72 -7.77 27.45
N GLN A 348 -16.75 -6.49 27.87
CA GLN A 348 -17.71 -6.03 28.90
C GLN A 348 -18.56 -4.81 28.51
N ALA A 349 -18.95 -4.72 27.25
CA ALA A 349 -20.06 -3.85 26.85
C ALA A 349 -20.92 -4.52 25.78
N CYS A 350 -21.61 -5.60 26.18
CA CYS A 350 -22.81 -6.11 25.54
C CYS A 350 -23.91 -6.13 26.59
#